data_AF-A0A7Y6UBH0-F1
#
_entry.id   AF-A0A7Y6UBH0-F1
#
_cell.length_a   1.000
_cell.length_b   1.000
_cell.length_c   1.000
_cell.angle_alpha   90.00
_cell.angle_beta   90.00
_cell.angle_gamma   90.00
#
_symmetry.space_group_name_H-M   'P 1'
#
loop_
_entity.id
_entity.type
_entity.pdbx_description
1 polymer ?
#
loop_
_entity_poly.entity_id
_entity_poly.type
_entity_poly.pdbx_seq_one_letter_code
_entity_poly.pdbx_strand_id
1 'polypeptide(L)'
;KTAFAKQFPLLMSALWIGSEKLKPNDTIASVINQGTLGIGFIGLAECLVALLGKHHGESGEAQELGLKIVTYMRDRANQFSEQYQHNYSVLATPAEGLSGKFTRIDRKKFGTLPGITDRDYYTNSNHVPVYYKCSARHKAEVEAPYHELTRGGHIFYVEIDGDATHNPEVIMR
;
A
#
# COMPACT_ATOMS: atom_id res chain seq x y z
N LYS A 1 -11.21 24.45 2.14
CA LYS A 1 -11.99 24.69 3.38
C LYS A 1 -11.05 24.53 4.56
N THR A 2 -11.05 25.45 5.51
CA THR A 2 -10.20 25.37 6.73
C THR A 2 -10.89 24.53 7.80
N ALA A 3 -10.13 23.67 8.48
CA ALA A 3 -10.61 22.78 9.54
C ALA A 3 -10.33 23.39 10.93
N PHE A 4 -11.35 23.47 11.77
CA PHE A 4 -11.32 24.07 13.12
C PHE A 4 -11.56 23.03 14.21
N ALA A 5 -11.00 23.25 15.39
CA ALA A 5 -11.07 22.30 16.50
C ALA A 5 -12.51 21.89 16.87
N LYS A 6 -13.46 22.84 16.89
CA LYS A 6 -14.88 22.57 17.20
C LYS A 6 -15.57 21.56 16.29
N GLN A 7 -15.02 21.30 15.11
CA GLN A 7 -15.60 20.36 14.15
C GLN A 7 -15.25 18.90 14.51
N PHE A 8 -14.30 18.68 15.42
CA PHE A 8 -13.80 17.36 15.80
C PHE A 8 -13.75 17.21 17.33
N PRO A 9 -14.88 17.36 18.04
CA PRO A 9 -14.90 17.49 19.50
C PRO A 9 -14.22 16.32 20.21
N LEU A 10 -14.49 15.07 19.82
CA LEU A 10 -13.87 13.88 20.43
C LEU A 10 -12.34 13.85 20.22
N LEU A 11 -11.89 14.11 18.99
CA LEU A 11 -10.46 14.05 18.67
C LEU A 11 -9.69 15.15 19.41
N MET A 12 -10.25 16.36 19.42
CA MET A 12 -9.62 17.55 19.97
C MET A 12 -9.78 17.70 21.49
N SER A 13 -10.60 16.88 22.14
CA SER A 13 -10.77 16.93 23.60
C SER A 13 -9.97 15.87 24.35
N ALA A 14 -9.64 14.75 23.72
CA ALA A 14 -9.10 13.59 24.46
C ALA A 14 -8.12 12.70 23.69
N LEU A 15 -8.12 12.72 22.35
CA LEU A 15 -7.41 11.68 21.58
C LEU A 15 -6.12 12.17 20.92
N TRP A 16 -6.03 13.45 20.55
CA TRP A 16 -4.85 14.00 19.86
C TRP A 16 -3.98 14.84 20.79
N ILE A 17 -2.68 14.56 20.79
CA ILE A 17 -1.70 15.26 21.63
C ILE A 17 -1.59 16.72 21.18
N GLY A 18 -1.52 17.67 22.12
CA GLY A 18 -1.40 19.10 21.83
C GLY A 18 -2.73 19.79 21.51
N SER A 19 -3.84 19.05 21.43
CA SER A 19 -5.16 19.60 21.19
C SER A 19 -5.70 20.40 22.39
N GLU A 20 -5.21 20.14 23.60
CA GLU A 20 -5.54 20.87 24.82
C GLU A 20 -5.16 22.36 24.77
N LYS A 21 -4.30 22.74 23.83
CA LYS A 21 -3.85 24.13 23.59
C LYS A 21 -4.73 24.88 22.60
N LEU A 22 -5.65 24.20 21.92
CA LEU A 22 -6.50 24.77 20.88
C LEU A 22 -7.84 25.24 21.44
N LYS A 23 -8.26 26.44 21.04
CA LYS A 23 -9.63 26.93 21.27
C LYS A 23 -10.57 26.42 20.17
N PRO A 24 -11.89 26.42 20.39
CA PRO A 24 -12.88 25.90 19.43
C PRO A 24 -12.78 26.47 18.00
N ASN A 25 -12.36 27.73 17.84
CA ASN A 25 -12.22 28.41 16.55
C ASN A 25 -10.78 28.44 16.03
N ASP A 26 -9.83 27.79 16.71
CA ASP A 26 -8.47 27.66 16.22
C ASP A 26 -8.39 26.57 15.14
N THR A 27 -7.47 26.73 14.20
CA THR A 27 -7.24 25.73 13.16
C THR A 27 -6.55 24.49 13.73
N ILE A 28 -6.84 23.30 13.19
CA ILE A 28 -6.22 22.05 13.63
C ILE A 28 -4.82 21.79 13.03
N ALA A 29 -4.25 22.77 12.31
CA ALA A 29 -3.00 22.58 11.56
C ALA A 29 -1.81 22.18 12.44
N SER A 30 -1.72 22.69 13.67
CA SER A 30 -0.63 22.35 14.59
C SER A 30 -0.67 20.90 15.10
N VAL A 31 -1.86 20.28 15.15
CA VAL A 31 -2.04 18.91 15.63
C VAL A 31 -2.06 17.89 14.50
N ILE A 32 -2.51 18.27 13.30
CA ILE A 32 -2.57 17.37 12.15
C ILE A 32 -1.18 16.93 11.66
N ASN A 33 -0.14 17.74 11.92
CA ASN A 33 1.24 17.41 11.59
C ASN A 33 1.77 16.17 12.30
N GLN A 34 1.08 15.68 13.33
CA GLN A 34 1.42 14.45 14.02
C GLN A 34 0.94 13.21 13.25
N GLY A 35 -0.06 13.37 12.38
CA GLY A 35 -0.55 12.30 11.52
C GLY A 35 0.38 12.03 10.33
N THR A 36 0.23 10.86 9.73
CA THR A 36 0.91 10.48 8.48
C THR A 36 0.00 10.72 7.28
N LEU A 37 0.51 11.41 6.26
CA LEU A 37 -0.12 11.58 4.97
C LEU A 37 0.33 10.43 4.05
N GLY A 38 -0.57 9.45 3.87
CA GLY A 38 -0.29 8.26 3.07
C GLY A 38 -0.46 8.49 1.57
N ILE A 39 0.56 8.13 0.78
CA ILE A 39 0.48 7.99 -0.69
C ILE A 39 0.30 6.51 -1.00
N GLY A 40 -0.92 6.13 -1.37
CA GLY A 40 -1.29 4.74 -1.62
C GLY A 40 -1.06 4.29 -3.06
N PHE A 41 -0.78 2.99 -3.25
CA PHE A 41 -0.79 2.34 -4.56
C PHE A 41 -1.34 0.91 -4.50
N ILE A 42 -1.75 0.42 -5.68
CA ILE A 42 -2.23 -0.94 -5.93
C ILE A 42 -1.80 -1.38 -7.35
N GLY A 43 -1.70 -2.69 -7.59
CA GLY A 43 -1.58 -3.23 -8.94
C GLY A 43 -0.18 -3.17 -9.51
N LEU A 44 0.87 -3.31 -8.67
CA LEU A 44 2.25 -3.35 -9.17
C LEU A 44 2.47 -4.54 -10.11
N ALA A 45 1.86 -5.69 -9.81
CA ALA A 45 1.97 -6.86 -10.67
C ALA A 45 1.42 -6.60 -12.08
N GLU A 46 0.20 -6.08 -12.17
CA GLU A 46 -0.43 -5.75 -13.46
C GLU A 46 0.31 -4.63 -14.20
N CYS A 47 0.85 -3.64 -13.47
CA CYS A 47 1.72 -2.60 -14.02
C CYS A 47 2.96 -3.21 -14.68
N LEU A 48 3.64 -4.15 -14.00
CA LEU A 48 4.82 -4.83 -14.54
C LEU A 48 4.49 -5.74 -15.72
N VAL A 49 3.34 -6.43 -15.68
CA VAL A 49 2.84 -7.21 -16.82
C VAL A 49 2.59 -6.30 -18.03
N ALA A 50 2.03 -5.11 -17.82
CA ALA A 50 1.81 -4.15 -18.91
C ALA A 50 3.13 -3.66 -19.55
N LEU A 51 4.19 -3.50 -18.75
CA LEU A 51 5.46 -2.95 -19.21
C LEU A 51 6.43 -4.00 -19.76
N LEU A 52 6.45 -5.19 -19.16
CA LEU A 52 7.47 -6.24 -19.39
C LEU A 52 6.86 -7.60 -19.75
N GLY A 53 5.54 -7.75 -19.70
CA GLY A 53 4.84 -9.02 -19.94
C GLY A 53 4.93 -10.03 -18.79
N LYS A 54 5.61 -9.69 -17.69
CA LYS A 54 5.79 -10.55 -16.50
C LYS A 54 5.72 -9.73 -15.22
N HIS A 55 5.26 -10.33 -14.13
CA HIS A 55 5.31 -9.70 -12.81
C HIS A 55 6.59 -10.05 -12.04
N HIS A 56 6.81 -9.33 -10.95
CA HIS A 56 8.01 -9.41 -10.10
C HIS A 56 8.22 -10.76 -9.39
N GLY A 57 7.19 -11.62 -9.34
CA GLY A 57 7.32 -13.00 -8.84
C GLY A 57 7.88 -13.97 -9.89
N GLU A 58 7.82 -13.62 -11.18
CA GLU A 58 8.22 -14.47 -12.31
C GLU A 58 9.60 -14.11 -12.90
N SER A 59 10.05 -12.86 -12.71
CA SER A 59 11.23 -12.32 -13.39
C SER A 59 12.02 -11.38 -12.50
N GLY A 60 13.34 -11.59 -12.45
CA GLY A 60 14.27 -10.67 -11.78
C GLY A 60 14.25 -9.27 -12.41
N GLU A 61 14.11 -9.16 -13.74
CA GLU A 61 13.98 -7.87 -14.42
C GLU A 61 12.72 -7.11 -13.97
N ALA A 62 11.60 -7.83 -13.83
CA ALA A 62 10.36 -7.23 -13.33
C ALA A 62 10.47 -6.84 -11.85
N GLN A 63 11.19 -7.62 -11.04
CA GLN A 63 11.48 -7.26 -9.65
C GLN A 63 12.33 -5.99 -9.57
N GLU A 64 13.38 -5.86 -10.38
CA GLU A 64 14.21 -4.65 -10.42
C GLU A 64 13.42 -3.41 -10.82
N LEU A 65 12.56 -3.52 -11.85
CA LEU A 65 11.71 -2.41 -12.26
C LEU A 65 10.67 -2.06 -11.18
N GLY A 66 10.07 -3.07 -10.54
CA GLY A 66 9.12 -2.87 -9.45
C GLY A 66 9.73 -2.09 -8.29
N LEU A 67 10.94 -2.49 -7.86
CA LEU A 67 11.67 -1.78 -6.82
C LEU A 67 12.01 -0.34 -7.22
N LYS A 68 12.40 -0.10 -8.47
CA LYS A 68 12.66 1.27 -8.98
C LYS A 68 11.41 2.14 -8.92
N ILE A 69 10.24 1.62 -9.32
CA ILE A 69 8.97 2.35 -9.28
C ILE A 69 8.61 2.74 -7.84
N VAL A 70 8.63 1.78 -6.91
CA VAL A 70 8.24 2.05 -5.52
C VAL A 70 9.28 2.92 -4.81
N THR A 71 10.57 2.76 -5.12
CA THR A 71 11.64 3.65 -4.62
C THR A 71 11.41 5.08 -5.07
N TYR A 72 11.06 5.32 -6.34
CA TYR A 72 10.73 6.65 -6.82
C TYR A 72 9.56 7.26 -6.01
N MET A 73 8.49 6.50 -5.75
CA MET A 73 7.38 6.97 -4.93
C MET A 73 7.82 7.34 -3.51
N ARG A 74 8.66 6.51 -2.87
CA ARG A 74 9.23 6.75 -1.54
C ARG A 74 10.08 8.01 -1.51
N ASP A 75 10.96 8.19 -2.48
CA ASP A 75 11.83 9.36 -2.53
C ASP A 75 11.04 10.65 -2.75
N ARG A 76 9.95 10.60 -3.55
CA ARG A 76 9.00 11.71 -3.66
C ARG A 76 8.28 12.00 -2.35
N ALA A 77 7.86 10.97 -1.61
CA ALA A 77 7.27 11.15 -0.28
C ALA A 77 8.26 11.82 0.69
N ASN A 78 9.54 11.41 0.70
CA ASN A 78 10.57 12.05 1.53
C ASN A 78 10.77 13.53 1.15
N GLN A 79 10.84 13.84 -0.14
CA GLN A 79 10.95 15.22 -0.62
C GLN A 79 9.75 16.06 -0.19
N PHE A 80 8.53 15.51 -0.21
CA PHE A 80 7.35 16.20 0.29
C PHE A 80 7.40 16.41 1.81
N SER A 81 7.93 15.46 2.57
CA SER A 81 8.13 15.64 4.01
C SER A 81 9.08 16.79 4.31
N GLU A 82 10.20 16.87 3.60
CA GLU A 82 11.17 17.97 3.74
C GLU A 82 10.58 19.32 3.31
N GLN A 83 9.91 19.36 2.16
CA GLN A 83 9.38 20.60 1.59
C GLN A 83 8.23 21.18 2.43
N TYR A 84 7.30 20.34 2.88
CA TYR A 84 6.06 20.78 3.52
C TYR A 84 6.07 20.64 5.04
N GLN A 85 7.11 20.03 5.62
CA GLN A 85 7.22 19.80 7.06
C GLN A 85 6.02 19.01 7.62
N HIS A 86 5.61 17.97 6.87
CA HIS A 86 4.56 17.02 7.22
C HIS A 86 5.07 15.58 7.09
N ASN A 87 4.47 14.63 7.79
CA ASN A 87 4.90 13.23 7.71
C ASN A 87 4.28 12.53 6.50
N TYR A 88 4.89 12.63 5.31
CA TYR A 88 4.47 11.83 4.16
C TYR A 88 5.08 10.44 4.20
N SER A 89 4.32 9.44 3.76
CA SER A 89 4.84 8.08 3.59
C SER A 89 4.09 7.31 2.50
N VAL A 90 4.74 6.30 1.93
CA VAL A 90 4.11 5.39 0.96
C VAL A 90 3.41 4.27 1.72
N LEU A 91 2.17 3.98 1.32
CA LEU A 91 1.31 2.97 1.92
C LEU A 91 0.98 1.88 0.89
N ALA A 92 1.29 0.62 1.22
CA ALA A 92 0.70 -0.53 0.54
C ALA A 92 -0.79 -0.61 0.91
N THR A 93 -1.65 -0.07 0.05
CA THR A 93 -3.09 0.10 0.31
C THR A 93 -3.79 -1.25 0.39
N PRO A 94 -4.51 -1.57 1.50
CA PRO A 94 -5.29 -2.82 1.62
C PRO A 94 -6.37 -2.98 0.53
N ALA A 95 -6.83 -1.85 -0.02
CA ALA A 95 -7.64 -1.74 -1.23
C ALA A 95 -8.92 -2.59 -1.26
N GLU A 96 -9.48 -2.90 -0.09
CA GLU A 96 -10.78 -3.55 0.04
C GLU A 96 -11.86 -2.76 -0.74
N GLY A 97 -12.44 -3.40 -1.76
CA GLY A 97 -13.40 -2.79 -2.68
C GLY A 97 -12.81 -1.84 -3.75
N LEU A 98 -11.61 -1.29 -3.54
CA LEU A 98 -10.94 -0.44 -4.52
C LEU A 98 -10.31 -1.25 -5.66
N SER A 99 -9.76 -2.43 -5.36
CA SER A 99 -9.13 -3.33 -6.33
C SER A 99 -10.05 -3.59 -7.53
N GLY A 100 -11.28 -4.06 -7.28
CA GLY A 100 -12.24 -4.31 -8.35
C GLY A 100 -12.85 -3.05 -8.95
N LYS A 101 -12.83 -1.91 -8.26
CA LYS A 101 -13.32 -0.64 -8.82
C LYS A 101 -12.40 -0.14 -9.93
N PHE A 102 -11.09 -0.17 -9.72
CA PHE A 102 -10.12 0.25 -10.73
C PHE A 102 -10.16 -0.65 -11.95
N THR A 103 -10.14 -1.97 -11.76
CA THR A 103 -10.16 -2.91 -12.90
C THR A 103 -11.42 -2.76 -13.75
N ARG A 104 -12.59 -2.50 -13.14
CA ARG A 104 -13.83 -2.21 -13.91
C ARG A 104 -13.73 -0.92 -14.74
N ILE A 105 -13.17 0.14 -14.19
CA ILE A 105 -13.02 1.43 -14.88
C ILE A 105 -12.03 1.28 -16.03
N ASP A 106 -10.88 0.64 -15.79
CA ASP A 106 -9.85 0.45 -16.79
C ASP A 106 -10.31 -0.51 -17.89
N ARG A 107 -11.02 -1.59 -17.54
CA ARG A 107 -11.64 -2.49 -18.53
C ARG A 107 -12.62 -1.77 -19.45
N LYS A 108 -13.40 -0.82 -18.92
CA LYS A 108 -14.31 0.00 -19.74
C LYS A 108 -13.54 0.87 -20.75
N LYS A 109 -12.35 1.35 -20.37
CA LYS A 109 -11.55 2.27 -21.19
C LYS A 109 -10.63 1.56 -22.18
N PHE A 110 -9.98 0.48 -21.75
CA PHE A 110 -8.91 -0.20 -22.49
C PHE A 110 -9.31 -1.61 -22.94
N GLY A 111 -10.51 -2.08 -22.61
CA GLY A 111 -10.97 -3.43 -22.89
C GLY A 111 -10.38 -4.47 -21.93
N THR A 112 -10.55 -5.74 -22.30
CA THR A 112 -10.00 -6.87 -21.55
C THR A 112 -8.56 -7.14 -22.01
N LEU A 113 -7.61 -6.88 -21.13
CA LEU A 113 -6.18 -7.08 -21.34
C LEU A 113 -5.72 -8.32 -20.55
N PRO A 114 -5.13 -9.32 -21.21
CA PRO A 114 -4.63 -10.53 -20.54
C PRO A 114 -3.61 -10.20 -19.44
N GLY A 115 -3.78 -10.80 -18.26
CA GLY A 115 -2.88 -10.57 -17.12
C GLY A 115 -3.05 -9.22 -16.41
N ILE A 116 -4.01 -8.39 -16.82
CA ILE A 116 -4.18 -7.01 -16.32
C ILE A 116 -5.64 -6.77 -15.94
N THR A 117 -6.55 -6.71 -16.92
CA THR A 117 -7.98 -6.40 -16.70
C THR A 117 -8.91 -7.57 -17.01
N ASP A 118 -8.35 -8.75 -17.34
CA ASP A 118 -9.07 -10.01 -17.53
C ASP A 118 -9.62 -10.61 -16.24
N ARG A 119 -9.04 -10.26 -15.08
CA ARG A 119 -9.54 -10.57 -13.74
C ARG A 119 -10.36 -9.40 -13.20
N ASP A 120 -11.23 -9.66 -12.23
CA ASP A 120 -12.11 -8.66 -11.63
C ASP A 120 -11.47 -7.82 -10.51
N TYR A 121 -10.16 -7.94 -10.33
CA TYR A 121 -9.40 -7.24 -9.31
C TYR A 121 -7.97 -6.98 -9.80
N TYR A 122 -7.36 -5.94 -9.24
CA TYR A 122 -5.90 -5.78 -9.26
C TYR A 122 -5.27 -6.41 -8.02
N THR A 123 -4.06 -6.91 -8.18
CA THR A 123 -3.28 -7.46 -7.07
C THR A 123 -2.94 -6.35 -6.07
N ASN A 124 -3.12 -6.61 -4.78
CA ASN A 124 -2.89 -5.62 -3.74
C ASN A 124 -1.44 -5.14 -3.75
N SER A 125 -1.27 -3.81 -3.83
CA SER A 125 0.02 -3.10 -3.75
C SER A 125 1.17 -3.80 -4.48
N ASN A 126 2.13 -4.35 -3.73
CA ASN A 126 3.35 -5.01 -4.19
C ASN A 126 3.33 -6.52 -3.89
N HIS A 127 2.17 -7.12 -3.67
CA HIS A 127 2.09 -8.56 -3.48
C HIS A 127 2.33 -9.30 -4.80
N VAL A 128 2.94 -10.47 -4.68
CA VAL A 128 2.94 -11.48 -5.73
C VAL A 128 1.48 -11.94 -5.94
N PRO A 129 0.99 -12.00 -7.19
CA PRO A 129 -0.39 -12.38 -7.47
C PRO A 129 -0.76 -13.75 -6.89
N VAL A 130 -1.95 -13.84 -6.28
CA VAL A 130 -2.45 -15.08 -5.66
C VAL A 130 -2.57 -16.25 -6.64
N TYR A 131 -2.76 -15.98 -7.94
CA TYR A 131 -2.83 -17.03 -8.96
C TYR A 131 -1.45 -17.61 -9.31
N TYR A 132 -0.36 -16.94 -8.92
CA TYR A 132 0.99 -17.39 -9.22
C TYR A 132 1.46 -18.38 -8.15
N LYS A 133 1.65 -19.64 -8.55
CA LYS A 133 2.11 -20.70 -7.65
C LYS A 133 3.60 -20.56 -7.39
N CYS A 134 3.96 -20.27 -6.14
CA CYS A 134 5.34 -20.26 -5.66
C CYS A 134 5.40 -20.71 -4.20
N SER A 135 6.60 -20.98 -3.69
CA SER A 135 6.78 -21.29 -2.27
C SER A 135 6.61 -20.04 -1.41
N ALA A 136 6.18 -20.22 -0.15
CA ALA A 136 6.11 -19.13 0.83
C ALA A 136 7.44 -18.37 0.96
N ARG A 137 8.56 -19.12 0.90
CA ARG A 137 9.91 -18.56 0.92
C ARG A 137 10.18 -17.65 -0.28
N HIS A 138 9.91 -18.11 -1.51
CA HIS A 138 10.09 -17.30 -2.71
C HIS A 138 9.25 -16.01 -2.65
N LYS A 139 7.99 -16.15 -2.24
CA LYS A 139 7.09 -15.01 -2.04
C LYS A 139 7.66 -14.01 -1.04
N ALA A 140 8.20 -14.49 0.09
CA ALA A 140 8.82 -13.65 1.10
C ALA A 140 10.09 -12.94 0.58
N GLU A 141 10.97 -13.66 -0.14
CA GLU A 141 12.19 -13.10 -0.72
C GLU A 141 11.87 -11.99 -1.74
N VAL A 142 10.81 -12.17 -2.54
CA VAL A 142 10.34 -11.19 -3.52
C VAL A 142 9.67 -9.98 -2.86
N GLU A 143 8.82 -10.19 -1.84
CA GLU A 143 8.04 -9.11 -1.21
C GLU A 143 8.80 -8.32 -0.14
N ALA A 144 9.76 -8.95 0.56
CA ALA A 144 10.46 -8.35 1.69
C ALA A 144 11.11 -6.99 1.38
N PRO A 145 11.80 -6.78 0.23
CA PRO A 145 12.43 -5.49 -0.04
C PRO A 145 11.43 -4.31 -0.12
N TYR A 146 10.16 -4.58 -0.48
CA TYR A 146 9.15 -3.52 -0.57
C TYR A 146 8.69 -3.01 0.80
N HIS A 147 8.87 -3.76 1.88
CA HIS A 147 8.48 -3.33 3.24
C HIS A 147 9.24 -2.06 3.66
N GLU A 148 10.54 -2.00 3.38
CA GLU A 148 11.36 -0.81 3.67
C GLU A 148 10.96 0.40 2.79
N LEU A 149 10.37 0.15 1.63
CA LEU A 149 9.91 1.21 0.73
C LEU A 149 8.50 1.73 1.07
N THR A 150 7.73 0.97 1.84
CA THR A 150 6.30 1.22 2.14
C THR A 150 6.07 1.43 3.64
N ARG A 151 6.86 2.33 4.23
CA ARG A 151 6.89 2.58 5.69
C ARG A 151 5.59 3.17 6.25
N GLY A 152 4.69 3.65 5.40
CA GLY A 152 3.36 4.10 5.80
C GLY A 152 2.41 2.95 6.14
N GLY A 153 2.76 1.74 5.74
CA GLY A 153 2.07 0.50 6.09
C GLY A 153 2.25 -0.56 5.02
N HIS A 154 2.51 -1.79 5.46
CA HIS A 154 2.69 -2.98 4.64
C HIS A 154 2.33 -4.23 5.45
N ILE A 155 2.06 -5.31 4.74
CA ILE A 155 1.77 -6.61 5.33
C ILE A 155 2.22 -7.69 4.36
N PHE A 156 2.54 -8.87 4.89
CA PHE A 156 2.88 -10.05 4.11
C PHE A 156 1.89 -11.16 4.44
N TYR A 157 1.32 -11.78 3.41
CA TYR A 157 0.44 -12.94 3.54
C TYR A 157 1.06 -14.15 2.82
N VAL A 158 0.81 -15.32 3.37
CA VAL A 158 1.15 -16.61 2.77
C VAL A 158 -0.12 -17.43 2.69
N GLU A 159 -0.39 -17.97 1.51
CA GLU A 159 -1.41 -18.99 1.32
C GLU A 159 -0.82 -20.34 1.73
N ILE A 160 -1.51 -21.05 2.61
CA ILE A 160 -1.11 -22.38 3.08
C ILE A 160 -2.23 -23.38 2.77
N ASP A 161 -1.83 -24.56 2.33
CA ASP A 161 -2.77 -25.66 2.12
C ASP A 161 -3.03 -26.38 3.46
N GLY A 162 -4.31 -26.62 3.75
CA GLY A 162 -4.73 -27.38 4.93
C GLY A 162 -4.83 -26.53 6.21
N ASP A 163 -5.25 -27.20 7.28
CA ASP A 163 -5.47 -26.56 8.58
C ASP A 163 -4.15 -26.46 9.37
N ALA A 164 -3.64 -25.23 9.47
CA ALA A 164 -2.46 -24.88 10.24
C ALA A 164 -2.47 -25.41 11.69
N THR A 165 -3.64 -25.54 12.31
CA THR A 165 -3.72 -25.96 13.72
C THR A 165 -3.27 -27.39 13.94
N HIS A 166 -3.25 -28.21 12.88
CA HIS A 166 -2.81 -29.60 12.93
C HIS A 166 -1.31 -29.77 12.66
N ASN A 167 -0.58 -28.70 12.33
CA ASN A 167 0.86 -28.74 12.11
C ASN A 167 1.59 -27.46 12.60
N PRO A 168 1.43 -27.07 13.89
CA PRO A 168 1.98 -25.83 14.42
C PRO A 168 3.51 -25.77 14.41
N GLU A 169 4.16 -26.94 14.46
CA GLU A 169 5.62 -27.11 14.45
C GLU A 169 6.28 -26.47 13.22
N VAL A 170 5.61 -26.55 12.06
CA VAL A 170 6.12 -26.05 10.77
C VAL A 170 6.00 -24.52 10.67
N ILE A 171 5.08 -23.91 11.41
CA ILE A 171 4.87 -22.45 11.41
C ILE A 171 5.86 -21.75 12.35
N MET A 172 6.27 -22.41 13.44
CA MET A 172 7.16 -21.83 14.45
C MET A 172 8.66 -21.91 14.11
N ARG A 173 9.03 -22.58 13.01
CA ARG A 173 10.42 -22.72 12.56
C ARG A 173 10.79 -21.67 11.52
#